data_AF-A0A5J4VC97-F1
#
_entry.id   AF-A0A5J4VC97-F1
#
_cell.length_a   1.000
_cell.length_b   1.000
_cell.length_c   1.000
_cell.angle_alpha   90.00
_cell.angle_beta   90.00
_cell.angle_gamma   90.00
#
_symmetry.space_group_name_H-M   'P 1'
#
loop_
_entity.id
_entity.type
_entity.pdbx_description
1 polymer ?
#
loop_
_entity_poly.entity_id
_entity_poly.type
_entity_poly.pdbx_seq_one_letter_code
_entity_poly.pdbx_strand_id
1 'polypeptide(L)'
;LRANITAQLIQIPPQMTMTTDATPNQWVSTLEKELEMIAMAHGTWNKRQAKQISHNREIKAITQGLRSFVKILKNSRVQSLAIRSDNSIAVFDVRKRRASISLITEIKQVHQTIEKLGIQIQITHLLRVKNQIADALSRLSRAGDNKINRMIFQLVCLQMNLNPTIDLFSQHFNNLLPRFMSTIRGNGEIAIDALSQTWKRELPWILPPIPLLPAVLKNIREEEIEAMTIVPLWPGQIWYTELENENAQSLMLGWSNEILEPGTSLIKKNLKLLLGRICCFLMDPRPGKEDDS
;
A
#
# COMPACT_ATOMS: atom_id res chain seq x y z
N LEU A 1 -32.71 9.43 -43.06
CA LEU A 1 -31.87 9.97 -41.97
C LEU A 1 -32.55 9.64 -40.63
N ARG A 2 -32.28 8.46 -40.06
CA ARG A 2 -32.70 8.16 -38.68
C ARG A 2 -31.73 8.88 -37.75
N ALA A 3 -32.25 9.78 -36.93
CA ALA A 3 -31.48 10.48 -35.92
C ALA A 3 -30.85 9.46 -34.96
N ASN A 4 -29.53 9.47 -34.87
CA ASN A 4 -28.81 8.85 -33.76
C ASN A 4 -29.16 9.62 -32.51
N ILE A 5 -30.14 9.12 -31.76
CA ILE A 5 -30.39 9.55 -30.39
C ILE A 5 -29.18 9.07 -29.59
N THR A 6 -28.24 9.98 -29.32
CA THR A 6 -27.17 9.77 -28.36
C THR A 6 -27.84 9.58 -27.01
N ALA A 7 -28.09 8.32 -26.62
CA ALA A 7 -28.50 8.00 -25.28
C ALA A 7 -27.48 8.65 -24.33
N GLN A 8 -27.95 9.62 -23.53
CA GLN A 8 -27.13 10.19 -22.48
C GLN A 8 -26.80 9.04 -21.54
N LEU A 9 -25.58 8.49 -21.63
CA LEU A 9 -25.07 7.58 -20.63
C LEU A 9 -25.15 8.31 -19.29
N ILE A 10 -26.01 7.83 -18.40
CA ILE A 10 -26.08 8.32 -17.02
C ILE A 10 -24.66 8.25 -16.46
N GLN A 11 -24.10 9.41 -16.10
CA GLN A 11 -22.78 9.44 -15.47
C GLN A 11 -22.92 9.02 -14.02
N ILE A 12 -22.45 7.82 -13.71
CA ILE A 12 -22.43 7.28 -12.36
C ILE A 12 -21.26 7.93 -11.62
N PRO A 13 -21.49 8.57 -10.45
CA PRO A 13 -20.42 9.08 -9.61
C PRO A 13 -19.39 7.99 -9.30
N PRO A 14 -18.07 8.29 -9.33
CA PRO A 14 -17.05 7.31 -9.00
C PRO A 14 -17.25 6.72 -7.60
N GLN A 15 -17.32 5.39 -7.51
CA GLN A 15 -17.42 4.68 -6.23
C GLN A 15 -16.04 4.32 -5.67
N MET A 16 -15.05 4.25 -6.54
CA MET A 16 -13.64 4.07 -6.19
C MET A 16 -12.79 5.04 -6.99
N THR A 17 -11.60 5.33 -6.45
CA THR A 17 -10.59 6.14 -7.12
C THR A 17 -9.29 5.36 -7.20
N MET A 18 -8.80 5.14 -8.42
CA MET A 18 -7.45 4.70 -8.66
C MET A 18 -6.57 5.91 -8.98
N THR A 19 -5.52 6.13 -8.22
CA THR A 19 -4.52 7.17 -8.53
C THR A 19 -3.25 6.47 -8.99
N THR A 20 -2.49 7.07 -9.91
CA THR A 20 -1.23 6.52 -10.43
C THR A 20 -0.12 7.55 -10.44
N ASP A 21 1.13 7.06 -10.32
CA ASP A 21 2.33 7.87 -10.53
C ASP A 21 3.45 7.00 -11.12
N ALA A 22 4.27 7.62 -11.95
CA ALA A 22 5.36 6.97 -12.66
C ALA A 22 6.65 7.81 -12.61
N THR A 23 7.65 7.27 -11.93
CA THR A 23 9.02 7.80 -11.93
C THR A 23 9.86 7.12 -13.01
N PRO A 24 11.09 7.58 -13.29
CA PRO A 24 11.99 6.89 -14.22
C PRO A 24 12.33 5.45 -13.84
N ASN A 25 12.24 5.09 -12.55
CA ASN A 25 12.67 3.77 -12.06
C ASN A 25 11.51 2.85 -11.71
N GLN A 26 10.36 3.40 -11.32
CA GLN A 26 9.25 2.63 -10.76
C GLN A 26 7.90 3.30 -11.00
N TRP A 27 6.84 2.52 -10.82
CA TRP A 27 5.45 2.96 -10.80
C TRP A 27 4.74 2.49 -9.55
N VAL A 28 3.64 3.17 -9.25
CA VAL A 28 2.69 2.77 -8.22
C VAL A 28 1.29 3.17 -8.63
N SER A 29 0.33 2.47 -8.08
CA SER A 29 -1.07 2.82 -8.12
C SER A 29 -1.68 2.55 -6.76
N THR A 30 -2.53 3.46 -6.30
CA THR A 30 -3.35 3.28 -5.10
C THR A 30 -4.80 3.15 -5.51
N LEU A 31 -5.55 2.35 -4.77
CA LEU A 31 -7.00 2.24 -4.90
C LEU A 31 -7.65 2.69 -3.61
N GLU A 32 -8.59 3.62 -3.73
CA GLU A 32 -9.34 4.20 -2.64
C GLU A 32 -10.84 3.94 -2.80
N LYS A 33 -11.53 3.67 -1.70
CA LYS A 33 -12.99 3.60 -1.59
C LYS A 33 -13.41 4.48 -0.41
N GLU A 34 -14.39 5.36 -0.60
CA GLU A 34 -14.88 6.25 0.47
C GLU A 34 -13.76 7.07 1.15
N LEU A 35 -12.77 7.51 0.35
CA LEU A 35 -11.55 8.22 0.81
C LEU A 35 -10.58 7.37 1.65
N GLU A 36 -10.86 6.09 1.83
CA GLU A 36 -9.95 5.15 2.46
C GLU A 36 -9.13 4.40 1.41
N MET A 37 -7.82 4.38 1.61
CA MET A 37 -6.94 3.54 0.81
C MET A 37 -7.19 2.07 1.16
N ILE A 38 -7.52 1.25 0.14
CA ILE A 38 -7.84 -0.17 0.32
C ILE A 38 -6.82 -1.11 -0.31
N ALA A 39 -6.03 -0.64 -1.28
CA ALA A 39 -4.99 -1.43 -1.93
C ALA A 39 -3.89 -0.58 -2.55
N MET A 40 -2.69 -1.14 -2.65
CA MET A 40 -1.55 -0.57 -3.37
C MET A 40 -0.95 -1.60 -4.33
N ALA A 41 -0.60 -1.14 -5.53
CA ALA A 41 0.19 -1.90 -6.48
C ALA A 41 1.42 -1.08 -6.87
N HIS A 42 2.58 -1.73 -7.00
CA HIS A 42 3.80 -1.05 -7.43
C HIS A 42 4.72 -2.00 -8.18
N GLY A 43 5.72 -1.45 -8.86
CA GLY A 43 6.74 -2.23 -9.53
C GLY A 43 7.83 -1.39 -10.17
N THR A 44 8.90 -2.03 -10.60
CA THR A 44 10.01 -1.38 -11.29
C THR A 44 9.84 -1.43 -12.80
N TRP A 45 10.44 -0.46 -13.48
CA TRP A 45 10.52 -0.47 -14.93
C TRP A 45 11.68 -1.33 -15.41
N ASN A 46 11.49 -2.06 -16.51
CA ASN A 46 12.62 -2.63 -17.22
C ASN A 46 13.44 -1.52 -17.91
N LYS A 47 14.69 -1.85 -18.33
CA LYS A 47 15.61 -0.88 -18.94
C LYS A 47 15.03 -0.11 -20.13
N ARG A 48 14.10 -0.70 -20.89
CA ARG A 48 13.44 -0.04 -22.04
C ARG A 48 12.35 0.93 -21.57
N GLN A 49 11.52 0.51 -20.62
CA GLN A 49 10.45 1.31 -20.03
C GLN A 49 11.00 2.52 -19.27
N ALA A 50 12.10 2.34 -18.53
CA ALA A 50 12.74 3.41 -17.77
C ALA A 50 13.16 4.58 -18.66
N LYS A 51 13.62 4.29 -19.89
CA LYS A 51 14.06 5.28 -20.88
C LYS A 51 12.93 5.98 -21.64
N GLN A 52 11.67 5.58 -21.43
CA GLN A 52 10.55 6.23 -22.11
C GLN A 52 10.31 7.64 -21.56
N ILE A 53 9.54 8.45 -22.28
CA ILE A 53 9.11 9.77 -21.79
C ILE A 53 8.04 9.63 -20.69
N SER A 54 7.83 10.68 -19.91
CA SER A 54 6.97 10.65 -18.71
C SER A 54 5.55 10.18 -18.99
N HIS A 55 4.88 10.72 -20.01
CA HIS A 55 3.48 10.34 -20.31
C HIS A 55 3.35 8.87 -20.74
N ASN A 56 4.35 8.28 -21.41
CA ASN A 56 4.35 6.85 -21.73
C ASN A 56 4.41 5.99 -20.47
N ARG A 57 5.24 6.38 -19.51
CA ARG A 57 5.34 5.67 -18.23
C ARG A 57 4.05 5.79 -17.43
N GLU A 58 3.39 6.95 -17.47
CA GLU A 58 2.10 7.18 -16.83
C GLU A 58 0.97 6.31 -17.42
N ILE A 59 0.85 6.23 -18.75
CA ILE A 59 -0.11 5.34 -19.41
C ILE A 59 0.14 3.86 -19.02
N LYS A 60 1.41 3.46 -18.92
CA LYS A 60 1.78 2.12 -18.44
C LYS A 60 1.43 1.92 -16.96
N ALA A 61 1.63 2.92 -16.10
CA ALA A 61 1.27 2.86 -14.69
C ALA A 61 -0.25 2.71 -14.52
N ILE A 62 -1.06 3.43 -15.31
CA ILE A 62 -2.52 3.23 -15.39
C ILE A 62 -2.87 1.80 -15.78
N THR A 63 -2.21 1.27 -16.81
CA THR A 63 -2.46 -0.09 -17.29
C THR A 63 -2.12 -1.14 -16.23
N GLN A 64 -0.99 -0.98 -15.54
CA GLN A 64 -0.54 -1.91 -14.50
C GLN A 64 -1.38 -1.79 -13.22
N GLY A 65 -1.78 -0.57 -12.82
CA GLY A 65 -2.72 -0.34 -11.72
C GLY A 65 -4.05 -1.03 -11.97
N LEU A 66 -4.67 -0.81 -13.13
CA LEU A 66 -5.92 -1.48 -13.49
C LEU A 66 -5.80 -2.99 -13.44
N ARG A 67 -4.73 -3.56 -14.04
CA ARG A 67 -4.46 -5.00 -14.02
C ARG A 67 -4.37 -5.54 -12.60
N SER A 68 -3.67 -4.83 -11.72
CA SER A 68 -3.46 -5.24 -10.33
C SER A 68 -4.77 -5.24 -9.54
N PHE A 69 -5.69 -4.35 -9.89
CA PHE A 69 -6.95 -4.18 -9.15
C PHE A 69 -8.17 -4.84 -9.79
N VAL A 70 -8.04 -5.54 -10.93
CA VAL A 70 -9.17 -6.20 -11.63
C VAL A 70 -10.01 -7.06 -10.68
N LYS A 71 -9.36 -7.87 -9.84
CA LYS A 71 -10.05 -8.79 -8.94
C LYS A 71 -10.83 -8.02 -7.85
N ILE A 72 -10.23 -6.97 -7.30
CA ILE A 72 -10.84 -6.11 -6.27
C ILE A 72 -12.05 -5.37 -6.84
N LEU A 73 -11.89 -4.76 -8.02
CA LEU A 73 -12.96 -4.04 -8.72
C LEU A 73 -14.14 -4.96 -9.03
N LYS A 74 -13.87 -6.17 -9.52
CA LYS A 74 -14.90 -7.19 -9.80
C LYS A 74 -15.64 -7.63 -8.54
N ASN A 75 -14.91 -7.94 -7.47
CA ASN A 75 -15.50 -8.40 -6.21
C ASN A 75 -16.30 -7.31 -5.50
N SER A 76 -15.90 -6.05 -5.66
CA SER A 76 -16.58 -4.90 -5.05
C SER A 76 -17.86 -4.49 -5.79
N ARG A 77 -18.15 -5.07 -6.97
CA ARG A 77 -19.32 -4.78 -7.80
C ARG A 77 -19.54 -3.29 -8.07
N VAL A 78 -18.44 -2.54 -8.20
CA VAL A 78 -18.50 -1.11 -8.54
C VAL A 78 -18.93 -0.93 -9.98
N GLN A 79 -19.67 0.15 -10.23
CA GLN A 79 -20.16 0.55 -11.55
C GLN A 79 -19.35 1.70 -12.13
N SER A 80 -18.60 2.44 -11.30
CA SER A 80 -17.82 3.61 -11.73
C SER A 80 -16.48 3.73 -10.99
N LEU A 81 -15.41 3.98 -11.75
CA LEU A 81 -14.04 4.16 -11.28
C LEU A 81 -13.46 5.49 -11.75
N ALA A 82 -12.98 6.31 -10.83
CA ALA A 82 -12.14 7.46 -11.17
C ALA A 82 -10.69 6.99 -11.36
N ILE A 83 -10.02 7.47 -12.42
CA ILE A 83 -8.58 7.27 -12.64
C ILE A 83 -7.90 8.63 -12.59
N ARG A 84 -6.90 8.80 -11.73
CA ARG A 84 -6.16 10.05 -11.53
C ARG A 84 -4.69 9.86 -11.88
N SER A 85 -4.15 10.76 -12.68
CA SER A 85 -2.71 10.84 -12.99
C SER A 85 -2.28 12.30 -13.01
N ASP A 86 -1.02 12.56 -12.66
CA ASP A 86 -0.45 13.90 -12.66
C ASP A 86 -0.02 14.41 -14.03
N ASN A 87 -0.11 13.56 -15.05
CA ASN A 87 0.29 13.86 -16.40
C ASN A 87 -0.93 14.12 -17.28
N SER A 88 -1.16 15.39 -17.60
CA SER A 88 -2.31 15.83 -18.39
C SER A 88 -2.33 15.24 -19.81
N ILE A 89 -1.15 14.97 -20.40
CA ILE A 89 -1.02 14.35 -21.72
C ILE A 89 -1.46 12.89 -21.64
N ALA A 90 -0.99 12.13 -20.65
CA ALA A 90 -1.43 10.74 -20.44
C ALA A 90 -2.94 10.64 -20.22
N VAL A 91 -3.50 11.55 -19.40
CA VAL A 91 -4.95 11.65 -19.17
C VAL A 91 -5.70 11.94 -20.47
N PHE A 92 -5.21 12.90 -21.27
CA PHE A 92 -5.82 13.25 -22.54
C PHE A 92 -5.81 12.09 -23.54
N ASP A 93 -4.67 11.42 -23.69
CA ASP A 93 -4.46 10.32 -24.62
C ASP A 93 -5.38 9.12 -24.31
N VAL A 94 -5.42 8.70 -23.03
CA VAL A 94 -6.30 7.62 -22.58
C VAL A 94 -7.77 8.00 -22.75
N ARG A 95 -8.15 9.24 -22.41
CA ARG A 95 -9.53 9.74 -22.54
C ARG A 95 -9.99 9.77 -24.00
N LYS A 96 -9.14 10.25 -24.91
CA LYS A 96 -9.47 10.39 -26.33
C LYS A 96 -9.26 9.12 -27.14
N ARG A 97 -8.75 8.04 -26.52
CA ARG A 97 -8.34 6.81 -27.20
C ARG A 97 -7.31 7.09 -28.32
N ARG A 98 -6.43 8.06 -28.09
CA ARG A 98 -5.41 8.51 -29.05
C ARG A 98 -4.04 8.36 -28.42
N ALA A 99 -3.11 7.77 -29.14
CA ALA A 99 -1.71 7.68 -28.74
C ALA A 99 -0.84 7.37 -29.95
N SER A 100 0.47 7.50 -29.76
CA SER A 100 1.46 6.96 -30.70
C SER A 100 1.29 5.45 -30.87
N ILE A 101 1.77 4.91 -32.00
CA ILE A 101 1.67 3.48 -32.35
C ILE A 101 2.21 2.58 -31.22
N SER A 102 3.25 3.03 -30.51
CA SER A 102 3.89 2.28 -29.43
C SER A 102 3.08 2.19 -28.14
N LEU A 103 2.00 2.97 -28.01
CA LEU A 103 1.15 3.06 -26.81
C LEU A 103 -0.32 2.72 -27.08
N ILE A 104 -0.72 2.58 -28.35
CA ILE A 104 -2.10 2.25 -28.71
C ILE A 104 -2.50 0.89 -28.15
N THR A 105 -1.54 -0.03 -27.97
CA THR A 105 -1.75 -1.35 -27.37
C THR A 105 -2.11 -1.23 -25.89
N GLU A 106 -1.39 -0.41 -25.13
CA GLU A 106 -1.67 -0.14 -23.72
C GLU A 106 -3.03 0.53 -23.55
N ILE A 107 -3.35 1.55 -24.35
CA ILE A 107 -4.66 2.19 -24.32
C ILE A 107 -5.76 1.17 -24.64
N LYS A 108 -5.58 0.34 -25.66
CA LYS A 108 -6.54 -0.74 -25.98
C LYS A 108 -6.72 -1.69 -24.80
N GLN A 109 -5.65 -2.07 -24.11
CA GLN A 109 -5.73 -2.95 -22.93
C GLN A 109 -6.52 -2.31 -21.79
N VAL A 110 -6.31 -1.01 -21.54
CA VAL A 110 -7.09 -0.24 -20.56
C VAL A 110 -8.58 -0.33 -20.89
N HIS A 111 -8.97 0.06 -22.12
CA HIS A 111 -10.38 0.07 -22.53
C HIS A 111 -11.00 -1.34 -22.56
N GLN A 112 -10.27 -2.36 -23.05
CA GLN A 112 -10.74 -3.75 -23.02
C GLN A 112 -10.96 -4.27 -21.60
N THR A 113 -10.09 -3.90 -20.66
CA THR A 113 -10.24 -4.30 -19.25
C THR A 113 -11.48 -3.66 -18.65
N ILE A 114 -11.69 -2.38 -18.93
CA ILE A 114 -12.86 -1.62 -18.47
C ILE A 114 -14.16 -2.20 -19.05
N GLU A 115 -14.19 -2.48 -20.35
CA GLU A 115 -15.34 -3.08 -21.03
C GLU A 115 -15.68 -4.46 -20.45
N LYS A 116 -14.66 -5.30 -20.19
CA LYS A 116 -14.84 -6.61 -19.53
C LYS A 116 -15.36 -6.50 -18.10
N LEU A 117 -14.98 -5.44 -17.39
CA LEU A 117 -15.46 -5.17 -16.03
C LEU A 117 -16.88 -4.59 -16.01
N GLY A 118 -17.36 -4.04 -17.13
CA GLY A 118 -18.66 -3.39 -17.21
C GLY A 118 -18.74 -2.09 -16.39
N ILE A 119 -17.61 -1.42 -16.18
CA ILE A 119 -17.52 -0.20 -15.36
C ILE A 119 -17.39 1.06 -16.21
N GLN A 120 -17.99 2.16 -15.74
CA GLN A 120 -17.71 3.48 -16.26
C GLN A 120 -16.39 4.00 -15.72
N ILE A 121 -15.59 4.66 -16.56
CA ILE A 121 -14.37 5.34 -16.10
C ILE A 121 -14.48 6.85 -16.20
N GLN A 122 -13.94 7.52 -15.20
CA GLN A 122 -13.70 8.95 -15.21
C GLN A 122 -12.21 9.20 -15.03
N ILE A 123 -11.49 9.43 -16.14
CA ILE A 123 -10.07 9.76 -16.05
C ILE A 123 -9.89 11.27 -15.90
N THR A 124 -9.14 11.71 -14.89
CA THR A 124 -8.95 13.11 -14.52
C THR A 124 -7.49 13.42 -14.23
N HIS A 125 -7.07 14.65 -14.56
CA HIS A 125 -5.75 15.14 -14.20
C HIS A 125 -5.75 15.58 -12.74
N LEU A 126 -4.75 15.14 -11.98
CA LEU A 126 -4.51 15.53 -10.60
C LEU A 126 -3.24 16.37 -10.53
N LEU A 127 -3.28 17.55 -9.92
CA LEU A 127 -2.05 18.34 -9.77
C LEU A 127 -1.01 17.57 -8.95
N ARG A 128 0.25 17.58 -9.40
CA ARG A 128 1.35 16.87 -8.75
C ARG A 128 1.50 17.20 -7.25
N VAL A 129 1.24 18.45 -6.85
CA VAL A 129 1.25 18.89 -5.43
C VAL A 129 0.21 18.14 -4.58
N LYS A 130 -0.87 17.68 -5.22
CA LYS A 130 -1.92 16.87 -4.59
C LYS A 130 -1.68 15.36 -4.75
N ASN A 131 -0.62 14.95 -5.47
CA ASN A 131 -0.34 13.55 -5.75
C ASN A 131 0.33 12.88 -4.56
N GLN A 132 -0.47 12.44 -3.59
CA GLN A 132 -0.03 11.70 -2.40
C GLN A 132 0.65 10.36 -2.73
N ILE A 133 0.63 9.95 -4.00
CA ILE A 133 1.30 8.77 -4.50
C ILE A 133 2.82 8.96 -4.65
N ALA A 134 3.29 10.16 -5.02
CA ALA A 134 4.72 10.42 -5.09
C ALA A 134 5.39 10.16 -3.72
N ASP A 135 4.65 10.44 -2.64
CA ASP A 135 5.01 10.07 -1.28
C ASP A 135 4.94 8.56 -1.06
N ALA A 136 3.93 7.87 -1.61
CA ALA A 136 3.84 6.41 -1.56
C ALA A 136 5.08 5.70 -2.12
N LEU A 137 5.65 6.19 -3.22
CA LEU A 137 6.82 5.60 -3.86
C LEU A 137 8.09 5.63 -3.02
N SER A 138 8.31 6.71 -2.29
CA SER A 138 9.48 6.82 -1.42
C SER A 138 9.32 5.98 -0.15
N ARG A 139 8.10 5.86 0.39
CA ARG A 139 7.76 5.04 1.57
C ARG A 139 8.04 3.55 1.39
N LEU A 140 7.90 3.02 0.17
CA LEU A 140 8.12 1.59 -0.10
C LEU A 140 9.54 1.13 0.25
N SER A 141 10.52 2.03 0.24
CA SER A 141 11.93 1.63 0.15
C SER A 141 12.70 1.52 1.48
N ARG A 142 12.15 1.95 2.63
CA ARG A 142 12.98 2.17 3.83
C ARG A 142 12.30 1.85 5.16
N ALA A 143 12.99 1.07 6.00
CA ALA A 143 12.64 0.89 7.42
C ALA A 143 13.04 2.11 8.26
N GLY A 144 12.31 2.33 9.35
CA GLY A 144 12.52 3.46 10.27
C GLY A 144 11.99 4.81 9.79
N ASP A 145 11.42 4.89 8.59
CA ASP A 145 10.86 6.14 8.06
C ASP A 145 9.53 6.52 8.76
N ASN A 146 8.82 5.57 9.35
CA ASN A 146 7.66 5.82 10.20
C ASN A 146 8.00 5.46 11.65
N LYS A 147 7.58 6.29 12.60
CA LYS A 147 7.66 6.04 14.03
C LYS A 147 6.25 6.07 14.59
N ILE A 148 5.89 5.18 15.51
CA ILE A 148 4.62 5.31 16.23
C ILE A 148 4.80 6.25 17.43
N ASN A 149 3.77 7.02 17.76
CA ASN A 149 3.80 7.84 18.98
C ASN A 149 3.97 6.94 20.21
N ARG A 150 4.89 7.30 21.13
CA ARG A 150 5.20 6.50 22.33
C ARG A 150 3.98 6.31 23.24
N MET A 151 3.10 7.31 23.35
CA MET A 151 1.86 7.18 24.13
C MET A 151 0.92 6.16 23.49
N ILE A 152 0.79 6.14 22.16
CA ILE A 152 0.00 5.12 21.46
C ILE A 152 0.59 3.73 21.68
N PHE A 153 1.92 3.56 21.54
CA PHE A 153 2.58 2.29 21.84
C PHE A 153 2.24 1.78 23.25
N GLN A 154 2.34 2.65 24.26
CA GLN A 154 2.00 2.29 25.65
C GLN A 154 0.52 1.91 25.80
N LEU A 155 -0.39 2.66 25.17
CA LEU A 155 -1.82 2.35 25.17
C LEU A 155 -2.12 1.00 24.52
N VAL A 156 -1.48 0.68 23.40
CA VAL A 156 -1.62 -0.62 22.72
C VAL A 156 -1.17 -1.76 23.61
N CYS A 157 0.01 -1.65 24.22
CA CYS A 157 0.54 -2.66 25.14
C CYS A 157 -0.41 -2.89 26.33
N LEU A 158 -0.95 -1.81 26.90
CA LEU A 158 -1.92 -1.88 28.00
C LEU A 158 -3.24 -2.53 27.57
N GLN A 159 -3.83 -2.09 26.47
CA GLN A 159 -5.14 -2.56 26.00
C GLN A 159 -5.12 -4.01 25.52
N MET A 160 -4.02 -4.43 24.89
CA MET A 160 -3.84 -5.81 24.45
C MET A 160 -3.27 -6.71 25.57
N ASN A 161 -2.88 -6.13 26.71
CA ASN A 161 -2.24 -6.84 27.82
C ASN A 161 -0.98 -7.63 27.38
N LEU A 162 -0.13 -6.98 26.59
CA LEU A 162 1.08 -7.54 26.01
C LEU A 162 2.29 -6.66 26.32
N ASN A 163 3.47 -7.27 26.46
CA ASN A 163 4.72 -6.56 26.71
C ASN A 163 5.78 -6.99 25.67
N PRO A 164 5.86 -6.31 24.52
CA PRO A 164 6.81 -6.68 23.48
C PRO A 164 8.25 -6.49 23.97
N THR A 165 9.11 -7.43 23.62
CA THR A 165 10.48 -7.53 24.17
C THR A 165 11.53 -6.93 23.24
N ILE A 166 11.22 -6.79 21.95
CA ILE A 166 12.13 -6.30 20.92
C ILE A 166 11.39 -5.55 19.80
N ASP A 167 11.97 -4.47 19.29
CA ASP A 167 11.49 -3.77 18.08
C ASP A 167 12.31 -4.21 16.85
N LEU A 168 11.67 -4.85 15.86
CA LEU A 168 12.39 -5.48 14.74
C LEU A 168 12.74 -4.51 13.60
N PHE A 169 12.05 -3.38 13.48
CA PHE A 169 12.17 -2.48 12.32
C PHE A 169 12.40 -1.02 12.72
N SER A 170 13.25 -0.79 13.71
CA SER A 170 13.60 0.55 14.19
C SER A 170 15.07 0.94 13.93
N GLN A 171 15.41 2.14 14.34
CA GLN A 171 16.72 2.77 14.31
C GLN A 171 17.00 3.38 15.69
N HIS A 172 18.25 3.76 15.96
CA HIS A 172 18.65 4.24 17.29
C HIS A 172 17.87 5.48 17.79
N PHE A 173 17.26 6.26 16.89
CA PHE A 173 16.60 7.52 17.22
C PHE A 173 15.07 7.43 17.24
N ASN A 174 14.50 6.28 16.87
CA ASN A 174 13.05 6.07 16.81
C ASN A 174 12.61 4.77 17.53
N ASN A 175 13.49 4.12 18.28
CA ASN A 175 13.19 2.88 18.99
C ASN A 175 12.18 3.11 20.13
N LEU A 176 11.19 2.24 20.23
CA LEU A 176 10.23 2.23 21.34
C LEU A 176 10.75 1.41 22.51
N LEU A 177 11.53 0.39 22.18
CA LEU A 177 12.08 -0.60 23.10
C LEU A 177 13.61 -0.46 23.23
N PRO A 178 14.20 -0.80 24.39
CA PRO A 178 15.65 -0.77 24.58
C PRO A 178 16.38 -1.76 23.66
N ARG A 179 15.77 -2.93 23.40
CA ARG A 179 16.27 -3.94 22.47
C ARG A 179 15.62 -3.71 21.11
N PHE A 180 16.42 -3.52 20.07
CA PHE A 180 15.90 -3.36 18.73
C PHE A 180 16.88 -3.83 17.66
N MET A 181 16.34 -4.15 16.47
CA MET A 181 17.09 -4.44 15.26
C MET A 181 16.90 -3.33 14.23
N SER A 182 17.84 -3.19 13.31
CA SER A 182 17.79 -2.18 12.24
C SER A 182 18.09 -2.78 10.87
N THR A 183 17.75 -2.07 9.80
CA THR A 183 18.13 -2.49 8.44
C THR A 183 19.53 -2.02 8.04
N ILE A 184 20.15 -1.13 8.81
CA ILE A 184 21.47 -0.55 8.53
C ILE A 184 22.22 -0.48 9.86
N ARG A 185 23.49 -0.93 9.85
CA ARG A 185 24.37 -0.83 11.01
C ARG A 185 24.47 0.63 11.48
N GLY A 186 24.29 0.82 12.79
CA GLY A 186 24.28 2.09 13.47
C GLY A 186 24.92 1.97 14.85
N ASN A 187 24.21 2.43 15.87
CA ASN A 187 24.63 2.33 17.26
C ASN A 187 23.45 1.84 18.12
N GLY A 188 23.70 0.86 18.98
CA GLY A 188 22.73 0.34 19.94
C GLY A 188 21.79 -0.76 19.43
N GLU A 189 21.76 -1.05 18.12
CA GLU A 189 21.02 -2.22 17.62
C GLU A 189 21.66 -3.53 18.10
N ILE A 190 20.84 -4.53 18.43
CA ILE A 190 21.35 -5.84 18.83
C ILE A 190 21.77 -6.69 17.62
N ALA A 191 21.16 -6.43 16.46
CA ALA A 191 21.43 -7.08 15.20
C ALA A 191 20.97 -6.19 14.04
N ILE A 192 21.48 -6.51 12.85
CA ILE A 192 21.00 -5.95 11.59
C ILE A 192 20.21 -7.00 10.81
N ASP A 193 19.32 -6.53 9.94
CA ASP A 193 18.51 -7.38 9.06
C ASP A 193 17.65 -8.40 9.82
N ALA A 194 16.54 -7.92 10.41
CA ALA A 194 15.67 -8.73 11.24
C ALA A 194 15.16 -10.01 10.55
N LEU A 195 14.99 -10.01 9.22
CA LEU A 195 14.48 -11.17 8.48
C LEU A 195 15.50 -12.33 8.38
N SER A 196 16.78 -12.08 8.64
CA SER A 196 17.82 -13.14 8.71
C SER A 196 18.15 -13.58 10.15
N GLN A 197 17.50 -12.98 11.15
CA GLN A 197 17.64 -13.36 12.55
C GLN A 197 16.49 -14.25 12.99
N THR A 198 16.73 -15.10 14.00
CA THR A 198 15.65 -15.85 14.65
C THR A 198 14.92 -14.98 15.67
N TRP A 199 13.61 -15.19 15.75
CA TRP A 199 12.70 -14.44 16.62
C TRP A 199 12.18 -15.29 17.80
N LYS A 200 12.67 -16.53 17.93
CA LYS A 200 12.20 -17.47 18.97
C LYS A 200 12.41 -16.90 20.38
N ARG A 201 11.40 -17.12 21.23
CA ARG A 201 11.34 -16.68 22.64
C ARG A 201 11.24 -15.17 22.85
N GLU A 202 11.02 -14.41 21.79
CA GLU A 202 10.72 -12.98 21.87
C GLU A 202 9.23 -12.76 21.58
N LEU A 203 8.68 -11.64 22.05
CA LEU A 203 7.42 -11.09 21.56
C LEU A 203 7.75 -9.82 20.77
N PRO A 204 8.01 -9.92 19.46
CA PRO A 204 8.44 -8.78 18.66
C PRO A 204 7.32 -7.76 18.45
N TRP A 205 7.70 -6.49 18.54
CA TRP A 205 6.98 -5.36 17.98
C TRP A 205 7.46 -5.09 16.56
N ILE A 206 6.54 -5.06 15.60
CA ILE A 206 6.85 -5.02 14.18
C ILE A 206 6.06 -3.89 13.50
N LEU A 207 6.77 -2.84 13.09
CA LEU A 207 6.28 -1.82 12.15
C LEU A 207 7.10 -1.89 10.86
N PRO A 208 6.82 -2.85 9.96
CA PRO A 208 7.70 -3.11 8.84
C PRO A 208 7.46 -2.12 7.68
N PRO A 209 8.47 -1.88 6.83
CA PRO A 209 8.22 -1.36 5.49
C PRO A 209 7.18 -2.20 4.77
N ILE A 210 6.23 -1.55 4.08
CA ILE A 210 5.14 -2.24 3.39
C ILE A 210 5.63 -3.38 2.46
N PRO A 211 6.72 -3.24 1.68
CA PRO A 211 7.18 -4.34 0.83
C PRO A 211 7.76 -5.54 1.59
N LEU A 212 8.18 -5.36 2.84
CA LEU A 212 8.71 -6.44 3.67
C LEU A 212 7.61 -7.16 4.45
N LEU A 213 6.40 -6.59 4.54
CA LEU A 213 5.31 -7.19 5.30
C LEU A 213 5.00 -8.66 4.89
N PRO A 214 4.93 -9.05 3.61
CA PRO A 214 4.75 -10.46 3.25
C PRO A 214 5.88 -11.39 3.76
N ALA A 215 7.13 -10.92 3.78
CA ALA A 215 8.24 -11.70 4.32
C ALA A 215 8.18 -11.80 5.84
N VAL A 216 7.72 -10.73 6.51
CA VAL A 216 7.49 -10.73 7.95
C VAL A 216 6.42 -11.75 8.34
N LEU A 217 5.25 -11.73 7.69
CA LEU A 217 4.17 -12.68 7.98
C LEU A 217 4.62 -14.11 7.74
N LYS A 218 5.34 -14.35 6.64
CA LYS A 218 5.95 -15.65 6.36
C LYS A 218 6.86 -16.11 7.49
N ASN A 219 7.76 -15.26 8.00
CA ASN A 219 8.66 -15.61 9.10
C ASN A 219 7.89 -15.85 10.42
N ILE A 220 6.86 -15.05 10.73
CA ILE A 220 6.00 -15.27 11.91
C ILE A 220 5.43 -16.69 11.88
N ARG A 221 4.83 -17.07 10.74
CA ARG A 221 4.28 -18.41 10.54
C ARG A 221 5.34 -19.50 10.60
N GLU A 222 6.44 -19.37 9.86
CA GLU A 222 7.47 -20.42 9.77
C GLU A 222 8.23 -20.63 11.08
N GLU A 223 8.39 -19.59 11.89
CA GLU A 223 9.01 -19.71 13.22
C GLU A 223 8.00 -20.02 14.35
N GLU A 224 6.70 -20.07 14.04
CA GLU A 224 5.59 -20.32 14.97
C GLU A 224 5.63 -19.43 16.21
N ILE A 225 5.81 -18.12 16.00
CA ILE A 225 5.90 -17.15 17.09
C ILE A 225 4.66 -16.27 17.19
N GLU A 226 4.43 -15.72 18.38
CA GLU A 226 3.52 -14.58 18.54
C GLU A 226 4.22 -13.29 18.13
N ALA A 227 3.52 -12.35 17.49
CA ALA A 227 4.08 -11.05 17.13
C ALA A 227 3.05 -9.93 17.13
N MET A 228 3.42 -8.76 17.64
CA MET A 228 2.61 -7.55 17.55
C MET A 228 2.96 -6.80 16.26
N THR A 229 2.09 -6.86 15.26
CA THR A 229 2.34 -6.28 13.94
C THR A 229 1.45 -5.05 13.71
N ILE A 230 2.09 -3.92 13.38
CA ILE A 230 1.43 -2.66 13.05
C ILE A 230 1.41 -2.46 11.54
N VAL A 231 0.21 -2.44 10.98
CA VAL A 231 0.01 -2.41 9.52
C VAL A 231 -1.16 -1.50 9.15
N PRO A 232 -1.15 -0.92 7.94
CA PRO A 232 -2.32 -0.24 7.43
C PRO A 232 -3.42 -1.25 7.10
N LEU A 233 -4.68 -0.89 7.35
CA LEU A 233 -5.84 -1.73 7.06
C LEU A 233 -6.23 -1.64 5.58
N TRP A 234 -5.56 -2.43 4.73
CA TRP A 234 -5.79 -2.46 3.28
C TRP A 234 -6.37 -3.80 2.83
N PRO A 235 -7.70 -3.98 2.87
CA PRO A 235 -8.36 -5.27 2.60
C PRO A 235 -8.15 -5.80 1.18
N GLY A 236 -7.75 -4.95 0.24
CA GLY A 236 -7.44 -5.35 -1.12
C GLY A 236 -5.99 -5.81 -1.31
N GLN A 237 -5.15 -5.78 -0.28
CA GLN A 237 -3.74 -6.17 -0.39
C GLN A 237 -3.57 -7.68 -0.24
N ILE A 238 -2.59 -8.25 -0.96
CA ILE A 238 -2.37 -9.71 -0.99
C ILE A 238 -2.08 -10.34 0.39
N TRP A 239 -1.45 -9.58 1.29
CA TRP A 239 -1.11 -10.06 2.64
C TRP A 239 -2.29 -10.00 3.60
N TYR A 240 -3.41 -9.38 3.22
CA TYR A 240 -4.51 -9.10 4.16
C TYR A 240 -5.20 -10.38 4.64
N THR A 241 -5.37 -11.36 3.75
CA THR A 241 -5.93 -12.66 4.12
C THR A 241 -5.04 -13.41 5.11
N GLU A 242 -3.71 -13.32 4.97
CA GLU A 242 -2.76 -13.95 5.89
C GLU A 242 -2.83 -13.28 7.27
N LEU A 243 -2.93 -11.95 7.31
CA LEU A 243 -3.20 -11.22 8.57
C LEU A 243 -4.49 -11.69 9.24
N GLU A 244 -5.61 -11.77 8.51
CA GLU A 244 -6.89 -12.18 9.11
C GLU A 244 -6.87 -13.62 9.61
N ASN A 245 -6.22 -14.53 8.90
CA ASN A 245 -6.17 -15.94 9.26
C ASN A 245 -5.32 -16.22 10.51
N GLU A 246 -4.22 -15.48 10.68
CA GLU A 246 -3.27 -15.67 11.79
C GLU A 246 -3.50 -14.67 12.93
N ASN A 247 -4.57 -13.87 12.89
CA ASN A 247 -4.89 -12.88 13.91
C ASN A 247 -5.59 -13.52 15.12
N ALA A 248 -4.96 -13.42 16.29
CA ALA A 248 -5.57 -13.80 17.57
C ALA A 248 -6.32 -12.63 18.23
N GLN A 249 -5.83 -11.40 18.05
CA GLN A 249 -6.42 -10.20 18.64
C GLN A 249 -6.03 -8.96 17.84
N SER A 250 -6.99 -8.09 17.53
CA SER A 250 -6.71 -6.84 16.79
C SER A 250 -7.22 -5.60 17.53
N LEU A 251 -6.49 -4.49 17.41
CA LEU A 251 -6.84 -3.20 17.97
C LEU A 251 -6.72 -2.10 16.91
N MET A 252 -7.85 -1.45 16.60
CA MET A 252 -7.88 -0.31 15.68
C MET A 252 -7.25 0.92 16.35
N LEU A 253 -6.19 1.47 15.74
CA LEU A 253 -5.45 2.58 16.34
C LEU A 253 -6.02 3.93 15.92
N GLY A 254 -6.39 4.08 14.65
CA GLY A 254 -6.89 5.35 14.10
C GLY A 254 -6.27 5.67 12.75
N TRP A 255 -6.32 6.94 12.33
CA TRP A 255 -5.72 7.36 11.07
C TRP A 255 -4.20 7.47 11.17
N SER A 256 -3.50 7.09 10.11
CA SER A 256 -2.04 7.11 10.05
C SER A 256 -1.39 8.44 10.44
N ASN A 257 -2.00 9.58 10.12
CA ASN A 257 -1.51 10.91 10.47
C ASN A 257 -1.69 11.28 11.94
N GLU A 258 -2.51 10.53 12.67
CA GLU A 258 -2.72 10.67 14.12
C GLU A 258 -1.80 9.72 14.89
N ILE A 259 -1.51 8.55 14.30
CA ILE A 259 -0.80 7.45 14.96
C ILE A 259 0.70 7.45 14.68
N LEU A 260 1.09 7.83 13.47
CA LEU A 260 2.49 7.81 13.02
C LEU A 260 3.09 9.21 13.07
N GLU A 261 4.34 9.28 13.52
CA GLU A 261 5.24 10.41 13.42
C GLU A 261 6.17 10.21 12.22
N PRO A 262 6.38 11.24 11.39
CA PRO A 262 7.30 11.12 10.27
C PRO A 262 8.74 11.04 10.79
N GLY A 263 9.48 10.03 10.35
CA GLY A 263 10.91 9.90 10.65
C GLY A 263 11.74 10.99 9.98
N THR A 264 12.98 11.17 10.43
CA THR A 264 13.90 12.22 9.94
C THR A 264 14.08 12.20 8.42
N SER A 265 14.05 11.03 7.78
CA SER A 265 14.16 10.92 6.31
C SER A 265 12.94 11.47 5.59
N LEU A 266 11.73 11.17 6.10
CA LEU A 266 10.48 11.69 5.53
C LEU A 266 10.45 13.22 5.63
N ILE A 267 10.81 13.76 6.79
CA ILE A 267 10.86 15.22 7.03
C ILE A 267 11.85 15.88 6.06
N LYS A 268 13.09 15.38 5.97
CA LYS A 268 14.14 15.96 5.10
C LYS A 268 13.75 15.96 3.62
N LYS A 269 12.91 15.02 3.20
CA LYS A 269 12.47 14.87 1.81
C LYS A 269 11.08 15.45 1.55
N ASN A 270 10.46 16.07 2.56
CA ASN A 270 9.11 16.62 2.51
C ASN A 270 8.06 15.56 2.05
N LEU A 271 8.15 14.36 2.61
CA LEU A 271 7.30 13.22 2.30
C LEU A 271 6.18 13.06 3.35
N LYS A 272 5.01 12.59 2.92
CA LYS A 272 3.85 12.33 3.79
C LYS A 272 3.84 10.91 4.37
N LEU A 273 3.18 10.75 5.52
CA LEU A 273 2.92 9.44 6.16
C LEU A 273 2.05 8.54 5.29
N LEU A 274 2.09 7.21 5.54
CA LEU A 274 1.18 6.23 4.94
C LEU A 274 -0.27 6.69 5.03
N LEU A 275 -1.14 6.27 4.11
CA LEU A 275 -2.56 6.64 4.12
C LEU A 275 -3.41 5.48 4.61
N GLY A 276 -4.53 5.82 5.23
CA GLY A 276 -5.51 4.87 5.73
C GLY A 276 -5.43 4.67 7.24
N ARG A 277 -6.30 3.80 7.72
CA ARG A 277 -6.36 3.41 9.13
C ARG A 277 -5.23 2.45 9.45
N ILE A 278 -4.65 2.60 10.64
CA ILE A 278 -3.63 1.71 11.16
C ILE A 278 -4.26 0.81 12.22
N CYS A 279 -3.89 -0.47 12.18
CA CYS A 279 -4.33 -1.46 13.15
C CYS A 279 -3.11 -2.18 13.73
N CYS A 280 -3.19 -2.55 15.00
CA CYS A 280 -2.30 -3.53 15.61
C CYS A 280 -2.97 -4.90 15.54
N PHE A 281 -2.22 -5.90 15.09
CA PHE A 281 -2.62 -7.30 15.11
C PHE A 281 -1.65 -8.08 16.00
N LEU A 282 -2.19 -8.87 16.92
CA LEU A 282 -1.47 -9.98 17.55
C LEU A 282 -1.57 -11.16 16.61
N MET A 283 -0.45 -11.45 15.95
CA MET A 283 -0.31 -12.62 15.11
C MET A 283 0.01 -13.82 16.00
N ASP A 284 -0.73 -14.90 15.87
CA ASP A 284 -0.46 -16.19 16.50
C ASP A 284 -0.78 -17.31 15.50
N PRO A 285 0.23 -17.88 14.82
CA PRO A 285 0.04 -18.92 13.82
C PRO A 285 -0.23 -20.30 14.46
N ARG A 286 -0.16 -20.44 15.79
CA ARG A 286 -0.43 -21.72 16.46
C ARG A 286 -1.93 -22.02 16.32
N PRO A 287 -2.32 -23.22 15.90
CA PRO A 287 -3.73 -23.56 15.81
C PRO A 287 -4.36 -23.39 17.19
N GLY A 288 -5.43 -22.59 17.25
CA GLY A 288 -6.28 -22.56 18.43
C GLY A 288 -6.59 -24.01 18.79
N LYS A 289 -6.37 -24.37 20.06
CA LYS A 289 -6.87 -25.64 20.58
C LYS A 289 -8.35 -25.64 20.22
N GLU A 290 -8.75 -26.53 19.30
CA GLU A 290 -10.16 -26.91 19.22
C GLU A 290 -10.52 -27.32 20.65
N ASP A 291 -11.48 -26.62 21.24
CA ASP A 291 -12.07 -27.01 22.51
C ASP A 291 -12.65 -28.41 22.28
N ASP A 292 -11.88 -29.44 22.63
CA ASP A 292 -12.33 -30.82 22.74
C ASP A 292 -13.51 -30.84 23.74
N SER A 293 -14.72 -30.75 23.16
CA SER A 293 -16.01 -30.92 23.84
C SER A 293 -16.48 -32.35 23.70
#